data_AF-A0A9E5N1K2-F1
#
_entry.id   AF-A0A9E5N1K2-F1
#
_cell.length_a   1.000
_cell.length_b   1.000
_cell.length_c   1.000
_cell.angle_alpha   90.00
_cell.angle_beta   90.00
_cell.angle_gamma   90.00
#
_symmetry.space_group_name_H-M   'P 1'
#
loop_
_entity.id
_entity.type
_entity.pdbx_description
1 polymer ?
#
loop_
_entity_poly.entity_id
_entity_poly.type
_entity_poly.pdbx_seq_one_letter_code
_entity_poly.pdbx_strand_id
1 'polypeptide(L)'
;KPKNDGYVELDLHPRYKDNLDRYLRVVQSIALRESPAERGVRLRLLERQLLDPLTSASAAIRLEAIGREAIDVLKKGLVADNPEVRFYAAEALAYLDVESAAEPLRVAAEQEAAWRAEALAALSAMDQPAARQELVKLLSGNSAQTRYGAFRALWAMDPNDPVVRGELLEGRFHLHVIRGEGTPLVHVARTSRPEIVLFGNRMQLRQPLILDAGRYIRINAKQDGPVTVTNFAPSHQDKHRQVSSDIEEVVRAIVEVGGTYRDVVQALLQAKASRSLECRLAVDAIPGRPRGYQPASQPVLADEPAELETVDSPQPDLDRGQNPWKPVDDTAAQPAEGPAAEPDFPAESSWPVARSVGKMWNRWRN
;
A
#
# COMPACT_ATOMS: atom_id res chain seq x y z
N LYS A 1 19.74 7.93 -22.81
CA LYS A 1 20.61 8.07 -24.00
C LYS A 1 19.80 7.84 -25.27
N PRO A 2 19.82 8.75 -26.26
CA PRO A 2 19.20 8.48 -27.56
C PRO A 2 19.90 7.29 -28.22
N LYS A 3 19.15 6.32 -28.76
CA LYS A 3 19.72 5.24 -29.58
C LYS A 3 19.44 5.45 -31.05
N ASN A 4 18.25 5.95 -31.40
CA ASN A 4 17.85 6.34 -32.75
C ASN A 4 16.68 7.36 -32.68
N ASP A 5 16.18 7.79 -33.83
CA ASP A 5 15.13 8.82 -33.95
C ASP A 5 13.77 8.38 -33.38
N GLY A 6 13.54 7.09 -33.16
CA GLY A 6 12.31 6.54 -32.56
C GLY A 6 12.51 5.92 -31.17
N TYR A 7 13.72 5.95 -30.62
CA TYR A 7 14.05 5.24 -29.38
C TYR A 7 15.02 6.01 -28.50
N VAL A 8 14.58 6.24 -27.25
CA VAL A 8 15.38 6.82 -26.20
C VAL A 8 15.38 5.87 -24.99
N GLU A 9 16.58 5.55 -24.51
CA GLU A 9 16.77 4.85 -23.23
C GLU A 9 16.74 5.89 -22.10
N LEU A 10 15.95 5.66 -21.05
CA LEU A 10 15.83 6.57 -19.90
C LEU A 10 16.33 5.88 -18.64
N ASP A 11 17.20 6.56 -17.89
CA ASP A 11 17.60 6.11 -16.57
C ASP A 11 16.52 6.57 -15.57
N LEU A 12 15.88 5.59 -14.91
CA LEU A 12 14.85 5.88 -13.92
C LEU A 12 15.45 6.62 -12.73
N HIS A 13 14.99 7.85 -12.49
CA HIS A 13 15.45 8.63 -11.35
C HIS A 13 14.95 7.99 -10.04
N PRO A 14 15.79 7.83 -9.00
CA PRO A 14 15.43 7.08 -7.79
C PRO A 14 14.13 7.52 -7.09
N ARG A 15 13.80 8.82 -7.17
CA ARG A 15 12.53 9.37 -6.63
C ARG A 15 11.27 8.78 -7.25
N TYR A 16 11.36 8.26 -8.48
CA TYR A 16 10.22 7.69 -9.20
C TYR A 16 10.18 6.16 -9.16
N LYS A 17 11.06 5.51 -8.38
CA LYS A 17 11.16 4.03 -8.33
C LYS A 17 9.82 3.35 -8.01
N ASP A 18 8.97 4.03 -7.23
CA ASP A 18 7.66 3.54 -6.80
C ASP A 18 6.48 4.18 -7.56
N ASN A 19 6.76 5.01 -8.59
CA ASN A 19 5.74 5.68 -9.39
C ASN A 19 6.20 5.89 -10.85
N LEU A 20 6.32 4.78 -11.59
CA LEU A 20 6.76 4.78 -12.99
C LEU A 20 5.77 5.50 -13.91
N ASP A 21 4.46 5.36 -13.66
CA ASP A 21 3.41 6.05 -14.43
C ASP A 21 3.63 7.57 -14.42
N ARG A 22 3.85 8.14 -13.22
CA ARG A 22 4.16 9.57 -13.10
C ARG A 22 5.42 9.94 -13.87
N TYR A 23 6.49 9.16 -13.74
CA TYR A 23 7.75 9.43 -14.44
C TYR A 23 7.54 9.54 -15.95
N LEU A 24 6.80 8.59 -16.54
CA LEU A 24 6.49 8.61 -17.97
C LEU A 24 5.69 9.85 -18.35
N ARG A 25 4.66 10.22 -17.56
CA ARG A 25 3.84 11.42 -17.81
C ARG A 25 4.65 12.72 -17.72
N VAL A 26 5.61 12.80 -16.79
CA VAL A 26 6.52 13.94 -16.66
C VAL A 26 7.44 14.02 -17.87
N VAL A 27 8.07 12.90 -18.25
CA VAL A 27 8.96 12.84 -19.43
C VAL A 27 8.21 13.22 -20.71
N GLN A 28 6.99 12.71 -20.91
CA GLN A 28 6.14 13.06 -22.05
C GLN A 28 5.71 14.53 -22.06
N SER A 29 5.78 15.22 -20.92
CA SER A 29 5.44 16.64 -20.78
C SER A 29 6.62 17.59 -20.98
N ILE A 30 7.82 17.07 -21.24
CA ILE A 30 9.01 17.89 -21.50
C ILE A 30 8.91 18.53 -22.89
N ALA A 31 8.93 19.86 -22.92
CA ALA A 31 8.95 20.61 -24.17
C ALA A 31 10.34 20.57 -24.81
N LEU A 32 10.42 20.14 -26.07
CA LEU A 32 11.66 20.12 -26.84
C LEU A 32 11.85 21.45 -27.58
N ARG A 33 13.07 22.01 -27.49
CA ARG A 33 13.49 23.24 -28.21
C ARG A 33 12.64 24.49 -27.89
N GLU A 34 12.10 24.58 -26.68
CA GLU A 34 11.35 25.75 -26.22
C GLU A 34 12.28 26.94 -25.90
N SER A 35 11.97 28.12 -26.43
CA SER A 35 12.67 29.37 -26.11
C SER A 35 12.28 29.92 -24.73
N PRO A 36 13.10 30.78 -24.10
CA PRO A 36 12.76 31.39 -22.81
C PRO A 36 11.46 32.20 -22.83
N ALA A 37 11.15 32.86 -23.95
CA ALA A 37 9.92 33.63 -24.10
C ALA A 37 8.68 32.71 -24.13
N GLU A 38 8.74 31.62 -24.89
CA GLU A 38 7.67 30.60 -24.95
C GLU A 38 7.46 29.93 -23.60
N ARG A 39 8.56 29.61 -22.89
CA ARG A 39 8.49 29.07 -21.52
C ARG A 39 7.77 30.00 -20.56
N GLY A 40 8.07 31.29 -20.61
CA GLY A 40 7.38 32.29 -19.79
C GLY A 40 5.87 32.37 -20.09
N VAL A 41 5.48 32.21 -21.35
CA VAL A 41 4.05 32.10 -21.74
C VAL A 41 3.44 30.81 -21.20
N ARG A 42 4.13 29.67 -21.32
CA ARG A 42 3.67 28.38 -20.82
C ARG A 42 3.50 28.37 -19.30
N LEU A 43 4.43 28.95 -18.55
CA LEU A 43 4.33 29.07 -17.08
C LEU A 43 3.07 29.83 -16.66
N ARG A 44 2.76 30.96 -17.30
CA ARG A 44 1.54 31.74 -17.01
C ARG A 44 0.25 31.03 -17.39
N LEU A 45 0.28 30.20 -18.44
CA LEU A 45 -0.86 29.35 -18.79
C LEU A 45 -1.04 28.24 -17.74
N LEU A 46 0.03 27.54 -17.39
CA LEU A 46 0.03 26.46 -16.42
C LEU A 46 -0.34 26.94 -15.02
N GLU A 47 0.03 28.16 -14.63
CA GLU A 47 -0.42 28.74 -13.36
C GLU A 47 -1.95 28.82 -13.29
N ARG A 48 -2.60 29.34 -14.35
CA ARG A 48 -4.06 29.40 -14.42
C ARG A 48 -4.71 28.02 -14.39
N GLN A 49 -4.11 27.06 -15.11
CA GLN A 49 -4.58 25.67 -15.12
C GLN A 49 -4.34 24.94 -13.80
N LEU A 50 -3.27 25.28 -13.07
CA LEU A 50 -2.99 24.70 -11.76
C LEU A 50 -4.06 25.11 -10.75
N LEU A 51 -4.50 26.38 -10.79
CA LEU A 51 -5.48 26.93 -9.86
C LEU A 51 -6.94 26.54 -10.18
N ASP A 52 -7.19 25.87 -11.30
CA ASP A 52 -8.48 25.26 -11.65
C ASP A 52 -8.46 23.77 -11.25
N PRO A 53 -9.34 23.32 -10.34
CA PRO A 53 -9.39 21.93 -9.90
C PRO A 53 -9.49 20.92 -11.06
N LEU A 54 -10.23 21.25 -12.12
CA LEU A 54 -10.43 20.35 -13.26
C LEU A 54 -9.15 20.10 -14.06
N THR A 55 -8.23 21.06 -14.08
CA THR A 55 -6.98 20.96 -14.85
C THR A 55 -5.73 20.80 -13.98
N SER A 56 -5.87 20.96 -12.67
CA SER A 56 -4.78 20.99 -11.68
C SER A 56 -3.83 19.79 -11.76
N ALA A 57 -4.37 18.57 -11.88
CA ALA A 57 -3.60 17.34 -12.01
C ALA A 57 -2.65 17.37 -13.22
N SER A 58 -3.18 17.72 -14.39
CA SER A 58 -2.41 17.80 -15.63
C SER A 58 -1.40 18.95 -15.62
N ALA A 59 -1.77 20.09 -15.04
CA ALA A 59 -0.93 21.27 -14.95
C ALA A 59 0.28 21.02 -14.04
N ALA A 60 0.07 20.34 -12.90
CA ALA A 60 1.13 19.99 -11.96
C ALA A 60 2.23 19.12 -12.60
N ILE A 61 1.86 18.08 -13.36
CA ILE A 61 2.83 17.25 -14.11
C ILE A 61 3.62 18.07 -15.12
N ARG A 62 2.95 18.97 -15.85
CA ARG A 62 3.61 19.81 -16.86
C ARG A 62 4.53 20.86 -16.23
N LEU A 63 4.20 21.36 -15.04
CA LEU A 63 5.06 22.23 -14.22
C LEU A 63 6.25 21.46 -13.66
N GLU A 64 6.05 20.23 -13.18
CA GLU A 64 7.13 19.33 -12.76
C GLU A 64 8.12 19.05 -13.90
N ALA A 65 7.62 18.85 -15.12
CA ALA A 65 8.45 18.68 -16.32
C ALA A 65 9.24 19.95 -16.71
N ILE A 66 8.82 21.15 -16.29
CA ILE A 66 9.63 22.37 -16.40
C ILE A 66 10.79 22.35 -15.39
N GLY A 67 10.55 21.78 -14.21
CA GLY A 67 11.54 21.69 -13.15
C GLY A 67 11.59 22.93 -12.28
N ARG A 68 12.81 23.36 -11.92
CA ARG A 68 13.03 24.38 -10.86
C ARG A 68 12.37 25.73 -11.16
N GLU A 69 12.28 26.13 -12.43
CA GLU A 69 11.65 27.39 -12.84
C GLU A 69 10.14 27.44 -12.52
N ALA A 70 9.49 26.28 -12.32
CA ALA A 70 8.07 26.19 -11.99
C ALA A 70 7.76 26.19 -10.49
N ILE A 71 8.77 26.17 -9.61
CA ILE A 71 8.58 26.05 -8.16
C ILE A 71 7.70 27.16 -7.61
N ASP A 72 7.94 28.41 -8.01
CA ASP A 72 7.17 29.56 -7.51
C ASP A 72 5.71 29.52 -7.98
N VAL A 73 5.46 28.98 -9.18
CA VAL A 73 4.09 28.75 -9.69
C VAL A 73 3.40 27.66 -8.87
N LEU A 74 4.07 26.53 -8.63
CA LEU A 74 3.54 25.44 -7.84
C LEU A 74 3.24 25.85 -6.39
N LYS A 75 4.10 26.68 -5.78
CA LYS A 75 3.87 27.21 -4.42
C LYS A 75 2.58 28.02 -4.30
N LYS A 76 2.11 28.68 -5.36
CA LYS A 76 0.80 29.35 -5.37
C LYS A 76 -0.36 28.36 -5.21
N GLY A 77 -0.21 27.13 -5.74
CA GLY A 77 -1.19 26.06 -5.57
C GLY A 77 -1.29 25.55 -4.13
N LEU A 78 -0.20 25.61 -3.34
CA LEU A 78 -0.21 25.17 -1.94
C LEU A 78 -1.14 25.99 -1.04
N VAL A 79 -1.38 27.25 -1.40
CA VAL A 79 -2.23 28.18 -0.64
C VAL A 79 -3.62 28.34 -1.26
N ALA A 80 -3.98 27.52 -2.25
CA ALA A 80 -5.30 27.55 -2.86
C ALA A 80 -6.37 27.01 -1.89
N ASP A 81 -7.60 27.52 -2.00
CA ASP A 81 -8.73 27.08 -1.17
C ASP A 81 -9.15 25.63 -1.46
N ASN A 82 -8.97 25.19 -2.71
CA ASN A 82 -9.36 23.86 -3.13
C ASN A 82 -8.31 22.79 -2.72
N PRO A 83 -8.73 21.71 -2.02
CA PRO A 83 -7.81 20.66 -1.56
C PRO A 83 -7.16 19.85 -2.69
N GLU A 84 -7.83 19.67 -3.83
CA GLU A 84 -7.31 18.97 -4.99
C GLU A 84 -6.15 19.75 -5.64
N VAL A 85 -6.32 21.08 -5.77
CA VAL A 85 -5.25 21.98 -6.23
C VAL A 85 -4.04 21.91 -5.29
N ARG A 86 -4.25 21.98 -3.97
CA ARG A 86 -3.17 21.86 -2.98
C ARG A 86 -2.45 20.53 -3.09
N PHE A 87 -3.19 19.44 -3.23
CA PHE A 87 -2.63 18.10 -3.34
C PHE A 87 -1.71 17.97 -4.57
N TYR A 88 -2.20 18.28 -5.77
CA TYR A 88 -1.39 18.12 -6.99
C TYR A 88 -0.20 19.07 -7.04
N ALA A 89 -0.34 20.29 -6.53
CA ALA A 89 0.77 21.22 -6.39
C ALA A 89 1.85 20.67 -5.43
N ALA A 90 1.44 20.14 -4.29
CA ALA A 90 2.35 19.56 -3.31
C ALA A 90 3.03 18.29 -3.84
N GLU A 91 2.28 17.45 -4.54
CA GLU A 91 2.82 16.23 -5.15
C GLU A 91 3.93 16.56 -6.15
N ALA A 92 3.70 17.51 -7.06
CA ALA A 92 4.74 17.95 -7.99
C ALA A 92 5.96 18.56 -7.28
N LEU A 93 5.73 19.39 -6.25
CA LEU A 93 6.81 19.96 -5.44
C LEU A 93 7.63 18.90 -4.69
N ALA A 94 7.01 17.80 -4.26
CA ALA A 94 7.71 16.69 -3.60
C ALA A 94 8.65 15.95 -4.56
N TYR A 95 8.23 15.69 -5.80
CA TYR A 95 9.12 15.09 -6.81
C TYR A 95 10.24 16.04 -7.27
N LEU A 96 10.00 17.36 -7.18
CA LEU A 96 11.03 18.40 -7.28
C LEU A 96 11.85 18.59 -5.99
N ASP A 97 11.52 17.86 -4.92
CA ASP A 97 12.19 17.83 -3.62
C ASP A 97 12.22 19.17 -2.89
N VAL A 98 11.07 19.83 -2.87
CA VAL A 98 10.85 21.09 -2.17
C VAL A 98 10.20 20.82 -0.81
N GLU A 99 10.84 21.29 0.25
CA GLU A 99 10.42 21.07 1.66
C GLU A 99 8.95 21.42 1.94
N SER A 100 8.46 22.54 1.37
CA SER A 100 7.09 23.03 1.58
C SER A 100 5.98 22.09 1.07
N ALA A 101 6.33 21.02 0.34
CA ALA A 101 5.37 20.00 -0.08
C ALA A 101 4.93 19.07 1.08
N ALA A 102 5.76 18.91 2.11
CA ALA A 102 5.60 17.83 3.07
C ALA A 102 4.29 17.92 3.88
N GLU A 103 4.01 19.08 4.48
CA GLU A 103 2.81 19.25 5.31
C GLU A 103 1.50 19.10 4.50
N PRO A 104 1.33 19.74 3.33
CA PRO A 104 0.14 19.52 2.50
C PRO A 104 -0.08 18.05 2.12
N LEU A 105 0.99 17.30 1.81
CA LEU A 105 0.89 15.86 1.52
C LEU A 105 0.48 15.07 2.75
N ARG A 106 1.00 15.41 3.94
CA ARG A 106 0.54 14.78 5.19
C ARG A 106 -0.95 14.98 5.39
N VAL A 107 -1.43 16.21 5.24
CA VAL A 107 -2.85 16.58 5.37
C VAL A 107 -3.69 15.76 4.39
N ALA A 108 -3.29 15.69 3.12
CA ALA A 108 -3.97 14.88 2.10
C ALA A 108 -4.00 13.39 2.48
N ALA A 109 -2.88 12.83 2.94
CA ALA A 109 -2.79 11.44 3.38
C ALA A 109 -3.68 11.14 4.59
N GLU A 110 -3.87 12.10 5.48
CA GLU A 110 -4.71 11.94 6.65
C GLU A 110 -6.19 12.03 6.28
N GLN A 111 -6.59 13.06 5.54
CA GLN A 111 -7.98 13.43 5.31
C GLN A 111 -8.63 12.64 4.17
N GLU A 112 -7.90 12.40 3.08
CA GLU A 112 -8.50 11.90 1.84
C GLU A 112 -8.00 10.52 1.46
N ALA A 113 -8.91 9.55 1.43
CA ALA A 113 -8.55 8.17 1.11
C ALA A 113 -8.07 7.99 -0.34
N ALA A 114 -8.60 8.80 -1.26
CA ALA A 114 -8.25 8.77 -2.67
C ALA A 114 -6.80 9.20 -2.96
N TRP A 115 -6.23 10.07 -2.12
CA TRP A 115 -4.89 10.62 -2.31
C TRP A 115 -3.85 10.00 -1.38
N ARG A 116 -4.27 9.13 -0.46
CA ARG A 116 -3.41 8.63 0.61
C ARG A 116 -2.21 7.85 0.10
N ALA A 117 -2.42 6.99 -0.90
CA ALA A 117 -1.33 6.18 -1.44
C ALA A 117 -0.28 7.07 -2.12
N GLU A 118 -0.72 7.99 -2.96
CA GLU A 118 0.11 8.93 -3.71
C GLU A 118 0.83 9.92 -2.78
N ALA A 119 0.14 10.46 -1.78
CA ALA A 119 0.73 11.38 -0.81
C ALA A 119 1.84 10.72 0.02
N LEU A 120 1.62 9.48 0.47
CA LEU A 120 2.64 8.72 1.20
C LEU A 120 3.82 8.34 0.31
N ALA A 121 3.57 7.98 -0.96
CA ALA A 121 4.61 7.70 -1.94
C ALA A 121 5.46 8.94 -2.24
N ALA A 122 4.82 10.10 -2.45
CA ALA A 122 5.48 11.38 -2.68
C ALA A 122 6.33 11.79 -1.47
N LEU A 123 5.82 11.67 -0.24
CA LEU A 123 6.59 11.90 0.98
C LEU A 123 7.81 10.98 1.09
N SER A 124 7.64 9.68 0.77
CA SER A 124 8.73 8.69 0.81
C SER A 124 9.82 8.96 -0.24
N ALA A 125 9.47 9.63 -1.34
CA ALA A 125 10.39 9.99 -2.41
C ALA A 125 11.22 11.25 -2.13
N MET A 126 10.83 12.08 -1.16
CA MET A 126 11.55 13.30 -0.79
C MET A 126 12.82 12.98 0.00
N ASP A 127 13.88 13.76 -0.25
CA ASP A 127 15.14 13.73 0.53
C ASP A 127 15.15 14.85 1.60
N GLN A 128 13.96 15.36 1.94
CA GLN A 128 13.77 16.44 2.90
C GLN A 128 13.49 15.88 4.30
N PRO A 129 14.18 16.38 5.35
CA PRO A 129 13.90 15.99 6.73
C PRO A 129 12.44 16.23 7.14
N ALA A 130 11.80 17.26 6.59
CA ALA A 130 10.38 17.55 6.80
C ALA A 130 9.47 16.38 6.40
N ALA A 131 9.77 15.68 5.30
CA ALA A 131 8.95 14.55 4.85
C ALA A 131 8.94 13.41 5.88
N ARG A 132 10.11 13.09 6.45
CA ARG A 132 10.23 12.14 7.55
C ARG A 132 9.42 12.59 8.77
N GLN A 133 9.53 13.86 9.18
CA GLN A 133 8.80 14.39 10.33
C GLN A 133 7.29 14.27 10.14
N GLU A 134 6.79 14.60 8.95
CA GLU A 134 5.37 14.49 8.63
C GLU A 134 4.88 13.03 8.60
N LEU A 135 5.69 12.09 8.06
CA LEU A 135 5.36 10.66 8.10
C LEU A 135 5.31 10.11 9.52
N VAL A 136 6.20 10.55 10.42
CA VAL A 136 6.16 10.15 11.84
C VAL A 136 4.84 10.57 12.49
N LYS A 137 4.32 11.76 12.18
CA LYS A 137 3.00 12.21 12.69
C LYS A 137 1.87 11.26 12.26
N LEU A 138 1.93 10.73 11.04
CA LEU A 138 0.91 9.82 10.50
C LEU A 138 0.89 8.42 11.15
N LEU A 139 1.95 8.02 11.88
CA LEU A 139 1.98 6.77 12.65
C LEU A 139 0.91 6.72 13.77
N SER A 140 0.45 7.90 14.22
CA SER A 140 -0.62 8.03 15.20
C SER A 140 -1.99 8.39 14.58
N GLY A 141 -2.10 8.41 13.24
CA GLY A 141 -3.32 8.83 12.53
C GLY A 141 -4.56 7.97 12.80
N ASN A 142 -5.74 8.35 12.34
CA ASN A 142 -6.99 7.66 12.75
C ASN A 142 -7.24 6.30 12.05
N SER A 143 -6.70 6.11 10.84
CA SER A 143 -6.93 4.91 10.04
C SER A 143 -5.74 3.95 10.08
N ALA A 144 -6.03 2.65 10.12
CA ALA A 144 -5.00 1.62 9.98
C ALA A 144 -4.23 1.74 8.66
N GLN A 145 -4.89 2.19 7.58
CA GLN A 145 -4.23 2.44 6.30
C GLN A 145 -3.23 3.58 6.38
N THR A 146 -3.58 4.68 7.06
CA THR A 146 -2.68 5.82 7.25
C THR A 146 -1.45 5.41 8.04
N ARG A 147 -1.64 4.72 9.17
CA ARG A 147 -0.53 4.31 10.04
C ARG A 147 0.40 3.31 9.38
N TYR A 148 -0.15 2.25 8.80
CA TYR A 148 0.65 1.23 8.12
C TYR A 148 1.29 1.78 6.85
N GLY A 149 0.58 2.64 6.10
CA GLY A 149 1.13 3.34 4.96
C GLY A 149 2.32 4.24 5.33
N ALA A 150 2.20 5.02 6.42
CA ALA A 150 3.29 5.85 6.94
C ALA A 150 4.47 5.02 7.42
N PHE A 151 4.22 3.91 8.12
CA PHE A 151 5.26 2.94 8.49
C PHE A 151 6.01 2.42 7.26
N ARG A 152 5.29 1.99 6.21
CA ARG A 152 5.90 1.51 4.97
C ARG A 152 6.72 2.60 4.28
N ALA A 153 6.21 3.82 4.24
CA ALA A 153 6.91 4.96 3.64
C ALA A 153 8.22 5.29 4.38
N LEU A 154 8.21 5.32 5.72
CA LEU A 154 9.41 5.50 6.54
C LEU A 154 10.41 4.37 6.35
N TRP A 155 9.93 3.12 6.34
CA TRP A 155 10.81 1.97 6.13
C TRP A 155 11.44 1.96 4.73
N ALA A 156 10.72 2.44 3.70
CA ALA A 156 11.23 2.57 2.35
C ALA A 156 12.28 3.69 2.20
N MET A 157 12.22 4.72 3.07
CA MET A 157 13.26 5.75 3.17
C MET A 157 14.50 5.21 3.88
N ASP A 158 14.34 4.65 5.09
CA ASP A 158 15.41 4.05 5.86
C ASP A 158 14.89 2.91 6.76
N PRO A 159 15.19 1.64 6.43
CA PRO A 159 14.85 0.49 7.28
C PRO A 159 15.45 0.53 8.69
N ASN A 160 16.52 1.30 8.89
CA ASN A 160 17.21 1.44 10.18
C ASN A 160 16.72 2.64 10.99
N ASP A 161 15.75 3.40 10.50
CA ASP A 161 15.17 4.52 11.22
C ASP A 161 14.68 4.05 12.61
N PRO A 162 15.13 4.69 13.71
CA PRO A 162 14.82 4.26 15.07
C PRO A 162 13.32 4.10 15.36
N VAL A 163 12.46 4.81 14.63
CA VAL A 163 11.00 4.80 14.83
C VAL A 163 10.35 3.55 14.24
N VAL A 164 10.89 3.01 13.14
CA VAL A 164 10.28 1.89 12.40
C VAL A 164 11.17 0.64 12.34
N ARG A 165 12.39 0.70 12.90
CA ARG A 165 13.29 -0.45 12.97
C ARG A 165 12.59 -1.61 13.68
N GLY A 166 12.59 -2.76 13.02
CA GLY A 166 12.03 -4.00 13.54
C GLY A 166 13.10 -4.98 14.00
N GLU A 167 12.63 -6.07 14.58
CA GLU A 167 13.43 -7.23 14.94
C GLU A 167 13.05 -8.42 14.06
N LEU A 168 14.05 -9.12 13.54
CA LEU A 168 13.85 -10.36 12.80
C LEU A 168 13.77 -11.54 13.77
N LEU A 169 12.56 -12.07 13.98
CA LEU A 169 12.33 -13.18 14.92
C LEU A 169 12.73 -14.52 14.28
N GLU A 170 13.77 -15.18 14.84
CA GLU A 170 14.31 -16.48 14.39
C GLU A 170 14.58 -16.57 12.87
N GLY A 171 14.90 -15.46 12.23
CA GLY A 171 15.13 -15.42 10.78
C GLY A 171 13.89 -15.56 9.90
N ARG A 172 12.67 -15.50 10.48
CA ARG A 172 11.41 -15.83 9.77
C ARG A 172 10.60 -14.62 9.34
N PHE A 173 10.30 -13.71 10.26
CA PHE A 173 9.45 -12.54 9.99
C PHE A 173 9.84 -11.38 10.92
N HIS A 174 9.44 -10.16 10.54
CA HIS A 174 9.77 -8.97 11.32
C HIS A 174 8.67 -8.60 12.31
N LEU A 175 9.07 -8.26 13.54
CA LEU A 175 8.23 -7.62 14.53
C LEU A 175 8.65 -6.16 14.68
N HIS A 176 7.73 -5.24 14.43
CA HIS A 176 7.95 -3.80 14.57
C HIS A 176 7.09 -3.28 15.71
N VAL A 177 7.69 -2.49 16.59
CA VAL A 177 7.02 -1.93 17.77
C VAL A 177 7.11 -0.42 17.73
N ILE A 178 6.00 0.22 17.37
CA ILE A 178 5.89 1.66 17.17
C ILE A 178 5.18 2.24 18.39
N ARG A 179 5.98 2.86 19.26
CA ARG A 179 5.50 3.52 20.48
C ARG A 179 4.95 4.90 20.11
N GLY A 180 3.76 5.24 20.59
CA GLY A 180 3.08 6.49 20.25
C GLY A 180 1.76 6.68 21.00
N GLU A 181 1.19 7.86 20.88
CA GLU A 181 -0.04 8.28 21.56
C GLU A 181 -1.33 7.88 20.82
N GLY A 182 -1.20 7.32 19.61
CA GLY A 182 -2.33 6.82 18.83
C GLY A 182 -3.05 5.65 19.50
N THR A 183 -4.31 5.41 19.12
CA THR A 183 -5.07 4.27 19.63
C THR A 183 -4.36 2.96 19.32
N PRO A 184 -4.30 1.98 20.25
CA PRO A 184 -3.63 0.71 19.99
C PRO A 184 -4.12 -0.01 18.72
N LEU A 185 -3.19 -0.46 17.89
CA LEU A 185 -3.47 -1.20 16.64
C LEU A 185 -2.40 -2.26 16.41
N VAL A 186 -2.84 -3.49 16.14
CA VAL A 186 -2.00 -4.54 15.59
C VAL A 186 -2.27 -4.63 14.09
N HIS A 187 -1.22 -4.58 13.29
CA HIS A 187 -1.27 -4.84 11.86
C HIS A 187 -0.48 -6.10 11.51
N VAL A 188 -1.03 -6.91 10.61
CA VAL A 188 -0.37 -8.08 10.05
C VAL A 188 -0.43 -8.04 8.51
N ALA A 189 0.70 -8.35 7.86
CA ALA A 189 0.83 -8.37 6.40
C ALA A 189 0.88 -9.80 5.83
N ARG A 190 -0.04 -10.15 4.92
CA ARG A 190 -0.10 -11.47 4.27
C ARG A 190 0.42 -11.48 2.85
N THR A 191 0.31 -10.34 2.15
CA THR A 191 0.51 -10.25 0.70
C THR A 191 1.89 -9.79 0.27
N SER A 192 2.69 -9.28 1.20
CA SER A 192 4.01 -8.72 0.90
C SER A 192 5.09 -9.47 1.68
N ARG A 193 5.75 -8.79 2.61
CA ARG A 193 6.69 -9.39 3.56
C ARG A 193 5.93 -9.84 4.81
N PRO A 194 6.22 -11.04 5.35
CA PRO A 194 5.72 -11.43 6.65
C PRO A 194 6.23 -10.44 7.72
N GLU A 195 5.32 -9.64 8.25
CA GLU A 195 5.60 -8.70 9.33
C GLU A 195 4.38 -8.49 10.22
N ILE A 196 4.67 -8.08 11.44
CA ILE A 196 3.70 -7.66 12.44
C ILE A 196 4.12 -6.28 12.92
N VAL A 197 3.19 -5.32 12.87
CA VAL A 197 3.43 -3.95 13.34
C VAL A 197 2.49 -3.65 14.50
N LEU A 198 3.09 -3.39 15.65
CA LEU A 198 2.41 -3.05 16.90
C LEU A 198 2.45 -1.53 17.07
N PHE A 199 1.31 -0.86 16.88
CA PHE A 199 1.15 0.57 17.15
C PHE A 199 0.56 0.77 18.55
N GLY A 200 1.29 1.47 19.41
CA GLY A 200 0.84 1.83 20.75
C GLY A 200 1.79 1.35 21.85
N ASN A 201 1.41 1.62 23.08
CA ASN A 201 2.22 1.32 24.26
C ASN A 201 1.60 0.18 25.05
N ARG A 202 2.39 -0.85 25.38
CA ARG A 202 2.03 -1.97 26.29
C ARG A 202 0.63 -2.53 26.04
N MET A 203 0.45 -3.15 24.88
CA MET A 203 -0.85 -3.73 24.53
C MET A 203 -1.00 -5.09 25.21
N GLN A 204 -2.07 -5.27 25.98
CA GLN A 204 -2.28 -6.49 26.75
C GLN A 204 -3.43 -7.33 26.19
N LEU A 205 -3.31 -8.64 26.36
CA LEU A 205 -4.40 -9.58 26.18
C LEU A 205 -5.24 -9.66 27.46
N ARG A 206 -6.56 -9.48 27.31
CA ARG A 206 -7.52 -9.65 28.39
C ARG A 206 -7.58 -11.12 28.81
N GLN A 207 -7.45 -11.32 30.11
CA GLN A 207 -7.51 -12.61 30.78
C GLN A 207 -8.88 -12.81 31.47
N PRO A 208 -9.30 -14.07 31.74
CA PRO A 208 -8.67 -15.31 31.29
C PRO A 208 -8.83 -15.54 29.79
N LEU A 209 -7.92 -16.32 29.19
CA LEU A 209 -7.97 -16.64 27.77
C LEU A 209 -7.40 -18.03 27.48
N ILE A 210 -7.94 -18.68 26.45
CA ILE A 210 -7.40 -19.88 25.84
C ILE A 210 -7.44 -19.69 24.33
N LEU A 211 -6.28 -19.73 23.69
CA LEU A 211 -6.12 -19.57 22.25
C LEU A 211 -5.29 -20.73 21.68
N ASP A 212 -5.54 -21.09 20.43
CA ASP A 212 -4.81 -22.09 19.67
C ASP A 212 -4.07 -21.40 18.51
N ALA A 213 -2.74 -21.36 18.63
CA ALA A 213 -1.84 -20.85 17.61
C ALA A 213 -1.45 -22.01 16.68
N GLY A 214 -2.21 -22.19 15.61
CA GLY A 214 -2.02 -23.33 14.70
C GLY A 214 -2.52 -24.63 15.32
N ARG A 215 -1.87 -25.74 14.97
CA ARG A 215 -2.27 -27.10 15.39
C ARG A 215 -1.65 -27.55 16.70
N TYR A 216 -0.46 -27.04 17.02
CA TYR A 216 0.38 -27.61 18.08
C TYR A 216 0.69 -26.64 19.21
N ILE A 217 0.38 -25.34 19.06
CA ILE A 217 0.69 -24.34 20.09
C ILE A 217 -0.60 -23.87 20.76
N ARG A 218 -0.63 -23.92 22.09
CA ARG A 218 -1.71 -23.39 22.91
C ARG A 218 -1.22 -22.26 23.79
N ILE A 219 -2.05 -21.23 23.91
CA ILE A 219 -1.83 -20.07 24.76
C ILE A 219 -2.92 -20.09 25.82
N ASN A 220 -2.55 -20.12 27.09
CA ASN A 220 -3.48 -20.17 28.20
C ASN A 220 -3.08 -19.15 29.27
N ALA A 221 -4.06 -18.38 29.74
CA ALA A 221 -3.87 -17.48 30.88
C ALA A 221 -5.07 -17.57 31.81
N LYS A 222 -4.79 -17.80 33.10
CA LYS A 222 -5.78 -17.63 34.17
C LYS A 222 -5.96 -16.14 34.47
N GLN A 223 -6.99 -15.80 35.24
CA GLN A 223 -7.22 -14.43 35.69
C GLN A 223 -6.01 -13.91 36.48
N ASP A 224 -5.47 -12.78 36.06
CA ASP A 224 -4.27 -12.12 36.61
C ASP A 224 -3.02 -13.03 36.72
N GLY A 225 -2.97 -14.09 35.91
CA GLY A 225 -1.87 -15.06 35.89
C GLY A 225 -0.89 -14.84 34.73
N PRO A 226 0.27 -15.52 34.73
CA PRO A 226 1.16 -15.50 33.57
C PRO A 226 0.49 -16.18 32.37
N VAL A 227 0.76 -15.67 31.17
CA VAL A 227 0.37 -16.32 29.93
C VAL A 227 1.35 -17.45 29.66
N THR A 228 0.84 -18.67 29.61
CA THR A 228 1.62 -19.87 29.27
C THR A 228 1.43 -20.21 27.80
N VAL A 229 2.52 -20.25 27.05
CA VAL A 229 2.57 -20.70 25.66
C VAL A 229 3.24 -22.06 25.62
N THR A 230 2.55 -23.08 25.11
CA THR A 230 3.05 -24.45 25.08
C THR A 230 2.95 -25.02 23.67
N ASN A 231 4.03 -25.61 23.18
CA ASN A 231 4.06 -26.36 21.92
C ASN A 231 4.09 -27.86 22.21
N PHE A 232 3.08 -28.58 21.71
CA PHE A 232 2.88 -30.03 21.86
C PHE A 232 3.24 -30.81 20.58
N ALA A 233 4.14 -30.27 19.73
CA ALA A 233 4.55 -30.95 18.52
C ALA A 233 5.17 -32.33 18.83
N PRO A 234 4.98 -33.37 17.98
CA PRO A 234 5.43 -34.73 18.25
C PRO A 234 6.96 -34.92 18.37
N SER A 235 7.75 -33.90 18.06
CA SER A 235 9.21 -33.95 18.14
C SER A 235 9.70 -33.55 19.54
N HIS A 236 10.05 -34.56 20.35
CA HIS A 236 10.78 -34.53 21.63
C HIS A 236 10.78 -33.23 22.47
N GLN A 237 10.12 -33.34 23.65
CA GLN A 237 9.93 -32.38 24.75
C GLN A 237 9.01 -31.19 24.45
N ASP A 238 7.93 -31.12 25.23
CA ASP A 238 7.03 -29.97 25.28
C ASP A 238 7.82 -28.70 25.62
N LYS A 239 7.95 -27.80 24.64
CA LYS A 239 8.52 -26.48 24.87
C LYS A 239 7.41 -25.60 25.42
N HIS A 240 7.62 -25.07 26.61
CA HIS A 240 6.70 -24.10 27.19
C HIS A 240 7.45 -22.85 27.66
N ARG A 241 6.78 -21.71 27.59
CA ARG A 241 7.25 -20.43 28.10
C ARG A 241 6.13 -19.74 28.87
N GLN A 242 6.47 -19.09 29.97
CA GLN A 242 5.57 -18.19 30.69
C GLN A 242 6.01 -16.75 30.45
N VAL A 243 5.07 -15.90 30.07
CA VAL A 243 5.28 -14.46 29.80
C VAL A 243 4.14 -13.63 30.37
N SER A 244 4.28 -12.31 30.33
CA SER A 244 3.17 -11.41 30.69
C SER A 244 2.04 -11.45 29.65
N SER A 245 0.96 -10.71 29.91
CA SER A 245 -0.13 -10.50 28.95
C SER A 245 0.22 -9.55 27.81
N ASP A 246 1.43 -8.98 27.77
CA ASP A 246 1.85 -8.09 26.67
C ASP A 246 1.93 -8.87 25.35
N ILE A 247 1.24 -8.36 24.33
CA ILE A 247 1.22 -8.94 22.99
C ILE A 247 2.63 -9.10 22.44
N GLU A 248 3.53 -8.14 22.70
CA GLU A 248 4.91 -8.21 22.24
C GLU A 248 5.62 -9.48 22.78
N GLU A 249 5.49 -9.76 24.08
CA GLU A 249 6.09 -10.92 24.72
C GLU A 249 5.43 -12.23 24.29
N VAL A 250 4.10 -12.23 24.11
CA VAL A 250 3.36 -13.40 23.64
C VAL A 250 3.76 -13.78 22.21
N VAL A 251 3.91 -12.79 21.32
CA VAL A 251 4.40 -13.03 19.94
C VAL A 251 5.79 -13.67 19.96
N ARG A 252 6.71 -13.12 20.76
CA ARG A 252 8.06 -13.70 20.94
C ARG A 252 7.99 -15.11 21.50
N ALA A 253 7.14 -15.34 22.49
CA ALA A 253 6.96 -16.65 23.13
C ALA A 253 6.50 -17.73 22.15
N ILE A 254 5.56 -17.40 21.26
CA ILE A 254 5.10 -18.33 20.21
C ILE A 254 6.26 -18.74 19.30
N VAL A 255 7.12 -17.80 18.91
CA VAL A 255 8.27 -18.10 18.03
C VAL A 255 9.33 -18.91 18.76
N GLU A 256 9.66 -18.58 20.01
CA GLU A 256 10.65 -19.30 20.83
C GLU A 256 10.27 -20.77 21.07
N VAL A 257 8.97 -21.08 21.23
CA VAL A 257 8.51 -22.47 21.34
C VAL A 257 8.46 -23.20 19.98
N GLY A 258 8.79 -22.53 18.88
CA GLY A 258 8.90 -23.11 17.53
C GLY A 258 7.80 -22.68 16.54
N GLY A 259 6.94 -21.75 16.92
CA GLY A 259 5.85 -21.25 16.08
C GLY A 259 6.31 -20.50 14.84
N THR A 260 5.42 -20.43 13.86
CA THR A 260 5.60 -19.73 12.59
C THR A 260 4.81 -18.43 12.56
N TYR A 261 5.05 -17.62 11.52
CA TYR A 261 4.24 -16.42 11.26
C TYR A 261 2.73 -16.73 11.23
N ARG A 262 2.34 -17.84 10.60
CA ARG A 262 0.95 -18.28 10.51
C ARG A 262 0.34 -18.55 11.88
N ASP A 263 1.09 -19.19 12.78
CA ASP A 263 0.62 -19.52 14.13
C ASP A 263 0.38 -18.25 14.94
N VAL A 264 1.28 -17.25 14.82
CA VAL A 264 1.12 -15.94 15.46
C VAL A 264 -0.11 -15.21 14.91
N VAL A 265 -0.27 -15.16 13.58
CA VAL A 265 -1.45 -14.51 12.97
C VAL A 265 -2.74 -15.21 13.40
N GLN A 266 -2.75 -16.54 13.45
CA GLN A 266 -3.91 -17.30 13.92
C GLN A 266 -4.23 -16.99 15.39
N ALA A 267 -3.21 -16.94 16.26
CA ALA A 267 -3.38 -16.56 17.67
C ALA A 267 -4.02 -15.18 17.83
N LEU A 268 -3.54 -14.19 17.07
CA LEU A 268 -4.07 -12.82 17.10
C LEU A 268 -5.51 -12.75 16.56
N LEU A 269 -5.81 -13.49 15.49
CA LEU A 269 -7.17 -13.59 14.95
C LEU A 269 -8.13 -14.24 15.95
N GLN A 270 -7.71 -15.31 16.62
CA GLN A 270 -8.51 -15.97 17.65
C GLN A 270 -8.69 -15.07 18.88
N ALA A 271 -7.65 -14.35 19.31
CA ALA A 271 -7.74 -13.39 20.41
C ALA A 271 -8.76 -12.27 20.12
N LYS A 272 -8.83 -11.82 18.85
CA LYS A 272 -9.87 -10.89 18.42
C LYS A 272 -11.26 -11.54 18.44
N ALA A 273 -11.39 -12.77 17.94
CA ALA A 273 -12.66 -13.49 17.93
C ALA A 273 -13.19 -13.76 19.35
N SER A 274 -12.31 -14.06 20.30
CA SER A 274 -12.64 -14.27 21.71
C SER A 274 -12.79 -12.98 22.52
N ARG A 275 -12.60 -11.79 21.89
CA ARG A 275 -12.56 -10.48 22.56
C ARG A 275 -11.50 -10.37 23.66
N SER A 276 -10.46 -11.20 23.57
CA SER A 276 -9.27 -11.13 24.43
C SER A 276 -8.29 -10.05 23.94
N LEU A 277 -8.36 -9.65 22.67
CA LEU A 277 -7.57 -8.55 22.12
C LEU A 277 -8.32 -7.21 22.28
N GLU A 278 -7.82 -6.32 23.13
CA GLU A 278 -8.47 -5.03 23.40
C GLU A 278 -8.28 -4.01 22.26
N CYS A 279 -7.20 -4.16 21.51
CA CYS A 279 -6.85 -3.28 20.41
C CYS A 279 -7.45 -3.75 19.08
N ARG A 280 -7.51 -2.84 18.11
CA ARG A 280 -7.94 -3.18 16.75
C ARG A 280 -6.87 -4.07 16.11
N LEU A 281 -7.29 -5.16 15.45
CA LEU A 281 -6.45 -5.93 14.53
C LEU A 281 -6.85 -5.63 13.09
N ALA A 282 -5.89 -5.19 12.28
CA ALA A 282 -6.02 -4.97 10.85
C ALA A 282 -5.12 -5.92 10.07
N VAL A 283 -5.60 -6.36 8.90
CA VAL A 283 -4.90 -7.29 8.02
C VAL A 283 -4.78 -6.63 6.65
N ASP A 284 -3.58 -6.55 6.11
CA ASP A 284 -3.30 -5.95 4.80
C ASP A 284 -3.95 -4.55 4.62
N ALA A 285 -3.96 -3.72 5.68
CA ALA A 285 -4.47 -2.34 5.60
C ALA A 285 -3.53 -1.43 4.81
N ILE A 286 -3.31 -1.75 3.54
CA ILE A 286 -2.50 -0.98 2.60
C ILE A 286 -3.40 0.14 2.03
N PRO A 287 -2.90 1.38 1.95
CA PRO A 287 -3.57 2.42 1.17
C PRO A 287 -3.71 1.99 -0.29
N GLY A 288 -4.93 1.98 -0.80
CA GLY A 288 -5.21 1.77 -2.22
C GLY A 288 -6.24 2.80 -2.68
N ARG A 289 -6.30 3.06 -3.99
CA ARG A 289 -7.34 3.92 -4.55
C ARG A 289 -8.72 3.33 -4.23
N PRO A 290 -9.66 4.12 -3.68
CA PRO A 290 -11.04 3.70 -3.51
C PRO A 290 -11.63 3.25 -4.86
N ARG A 291 -12.40 2.15 -4.86
CA ARG A 291 -13.16 1.74 -6.05
C ARG A 291 -14.10 2.89 -6.47
N GLY A 292 -14.01 3.32 -7.72
CA GLY A 292 -14.85 4.36 -8.30
C GLY A 292 -14.33 5.80 -8.16
N TYR A 293 -13.14 6.02 -7.58
CA TYR A 293 -12.50 7.34 -7.66
C TYR A 293 -11.89 7.54 -9.06
N GLN A 294 -12.54 8.35 -9.88
CA GLN A 294 -11.98 8.91 -11.10
C GLN A 294 -11.55 10.35 -10.79
N PRO A 295 -10.25 10.68 -10.90
CA PRO A 295 -9.83 12.07 -10.93
C PRO A 295 -10.61 12.81 -12.02
N ALA A 296 -10.98 14.08 -11.78
CA ALA A 296 -11.74 14.88 -12.74
C ALA A 296 -11.03 15.04 -14.11
N SER A 297 -9.75 14.69 -14.20
CA SER A 297 -8.97 14.70 -15.42
C SER A 297 -7.96 13.55 -15.47
N GLN A 298 -8.43 12.34 -15.75
CA GLN A 298 -7.62 11.42 -16.54
C GLN A 298 -7.71 11.86 -18.00
N PRO A 299 -6.61 12.27 -18.65
CA PRO A 299 -6.59 12.18 -20.10
C PRO A 299 -6.70 10.70 -20.43
N VAL A 300 -7.84 10.30 -20.97
CA VAL A 300 -8.02 9.00 -21.60
C VAL A 300 -6.93 8.93 -22.67
N LEU A 301 -5.93 8.07 -22.47
CA LEU A 301 -5.18 7.56 -23.62
C LEU A 301 -6.26 6.93 -24.49
N ALA A 302 -6.51 7.52 -25.66
CA ALA A 302 -7.50 7.01 -26.58
C ALA A 302 -7.12 5.56 -26.89
N ASP A 303 -7.82 4.61 -26.29
CA ASP A 303 -7.89 3.26 -26.79
C ASP A 303 -8.43 3.38 -28.22
N GLU A 304 -7.70 2.81 -29.17
CA GLU A 304 -8.22 2.57 -30.51
C GLU A 304 -9.60 1.91 -30.37
N PRO A 305 -10.62 2.34 -31.13
CA PRO A 305 -11.93 1.76 -30.98
C PRO A 305 -11.85 0.28 -31.33
N ALA A 306 -12.01 -0.57 -30.31
CA ALA A 306 -12.33 -1.97 -30.50
C ALA A 306 -13.58 -2.03 -31.37
N GLU A 307 -13.44 -2.64 -32.54
CA GLU A 307 -14.54 -2.99 -33.41
C GLU A 307 -15.59 -3.72 -32.58
N LEU A 308 -16.77 -3.11 -32.45
CA LEU A 308 -17.93 -3.71 -31.83
C LEU A 308 -18.38 -4.87 -32.73
N GLU A 309 -17.93 -6.09 -32.43
CA GLU A 309 -18.59 -7.29 -32.91
C GLU A 309 -20.04 -7.28 -32.40
N THR A 310 -20.96 -7.09 -33.33
CA THR A 310 -22.40 -7.17 -33.13
C THR A 310 -22.77 -8.59 -32.76
N VAL A 311 -23.00 -8.85 -31.47
CA VAL A 311 -23.69 -10.07 -31.03
C VAL A 311 -25.19 -9.84 -31.20
N ASP A 312 -25.69 -10.25 -32.35
CA ASP A 312 -27.11 -10.32 -32.66
C ASP A 312 -27.75 -11.39 -31.75
N SER A 313 -28.57 -10.96 -30.80
CA SER A 313 -29.39 -11.85 -29.98
C SER A 313 -30.81 -11.80 -30.53
N PRO A 314 -31.35 -12.88 -31.12
CA PRO A 314 -32.70 -12.86 -31.64
C PRO A 314 -33.71 -12.84 -30.48
N GLN A 315 -34.55 -11.80 -30.45
CA GLN A 315 -35.73 -11.74 -29.57
C GLN A 315 -36.79 -12.77 -29.98
N PRO A 316 -37.63 -13.24 -29.03
CA PRO A 316 -38.48 -14.41 -29.20
C PRO A 316 -39.77 -14.06 -29.92
N ASP A 317 -40.10 -14.84 -30.96
CA ASP A 317 -41.38 -14.74 -31.66
C ASP A 317 -42.43 -15.60 -30.96
N LEU A 318 -43.51 -14.96 -30.52
CA LEU A 318 -44.69 -15.58 -29.95
C LEU A 318 -45.67 -15.96 -31.08
N ASP A 319 -46.27 -17.14 -30.91
CA ASP A 319 -47.49 -17.62 -31.57
C ASP A 319 -47.43 -18.06 -33.05
N ARG A 320 -47.40 -19.39 -33.26
CA ARG A 320 -48.57 -20.20 -33.66
C ARG A 320 -48.19 -21.61 -34.10
N GLY A 321 -48.82 -22.59 -33.45
CA GLY A 321 -49.39 -23.73 -34.16
C GLY A 321 -48.55 -25.01 -34.24
N GLN A 322 -49.15 -26.07 -33.69
CA GLN A 322 -48.97 -27.49 -34.04
C GLN A 322 -47.82 -28.23 -33.38
N ASN A 323 -48.17 -28.84 -32.26
CA ASN A 323 -47.64 -30.15 -31.85
C ASN A 323 -48.09 -31.21 -32.88
N PRO A 324 -47.20 -32.13 -33.27
CA PRO A 324 -47.57 -33.52 -33.03
C PRO A 324 -46.40 -34.39 -32.55
N TRP A 325 -46.65 -35.14 -31.46
CA TRP A 325 -46.33 -36.58 -31.25
C TRP A 325 -44.92 -37.09 -31.67
N LYS A 326 -44.14 -37.82 -30.88
CA LYS A 326 -44.25 -38.54 -29.58
C LYS A 326 -42.84 -39.14 -29.26
N PRO A 327 -42.63 -39.85 -28.13
CA PRO A 327 -41.34 -40.01 -27.42
C PRO A 327 -40.56 -41.26 -27.83
N VAL A 328 -39.28 -41.33 -27.41
CA VAL A 328 -38.61 -42.61 -27.16
C VAL A 328 -37.74 -42.50 -25.90
N ASP A 329 -37.96 -43.48 -25.03
CA ASP A 329 -37.37 -43.70 -23.71
C ASP A 329 -35.89 -44.13 -23.71
N ASP A 330 -35.30 -43.97 -22.52
CA ASP A 330 -34.34 -44.85 -21.84
C ASP A 330 -33.00 -45.22 -22.50
N THR A 331 -31.90 -44.84 -21.84
CA THR A 331 -31.06 -45.84 -21.15
C THR A 331 -30.03 -45.20 -20.20
N ALA A 332 -29.85 -45.88 -19.08
CA ALA A 332 -28.99 -45.54 -17.96
C ALA A 332 -27.49 -45.70 -18.24
N ALA A 333 -26.65 -44.94 -17.54
CA ALA A 333 -25.43 -45.43 -16.90
C ALA A 333 -24.88 -44.42 -15.88
N GLN A 334 -24.36 -44.98 -14.80
CA GLN A 334 -23.99 -44.37 -13.52
C GLN A 334 -22.49 -43.97 -13.47
N PRO A 335 -21.90 -43.49 -12.35
CA PRO A 335 -20.99 -42.34 -12.28
C PRO A 335 -19.50 -42.70 -12.25
N ALA A 336 -18.62 -41.70 -12.37
CA ALA A 336 -17.20 -41.83 -12.10
C ALA A 336 -16.65 -40.65 -11.26
N GLU A 337 -16.03 -41.01 -10.14
CA GLU A 337 -15.24 -40.21 -9.22
C GLU A 337 -13.89 -39.78 -9.82
N GLY A 338 -13.33 -38.64 -9.39
CA GLY A 338 -11.91 -38.27 -9.62
C GLY A 338 -11.67 -36.76 -9.65
N PRO A 339 -10.54 -36.25 -9.09
CA PRO A 339 -10.55 -35.06 -8.24
C PRO A 339 -10.48 -33.72 -8.98
N ALA A 340 -11.04 -32.69 -8.33
CA ALA A 340 -10.94 -31.30 -8.69
C ALA A 340 -9.47 -30.84 -8.70
N ALA A 341 -9.01 -30.42 -9.87
CA ALA A 341 -7.81 -29.60 -10.00
C ALA A 341 -8.07 -28.22 -9.37
N GLU A 342 -7.19 -27.80 -8.47
CA GLU A 342 -7.14 -26.44 -7.94
C GLU A 342 -6.89 -25.45 -9.10
N PRO A 343 -7.62 -24.33 -9.19
CA PRO A 343 -7.27 -23.30 -10.16
C PRO A 343 -6.03 -22.54 -9.70
N ASP A 344 -5.02 -22.53 -10.57
CA ASP A 344 -3.87 -21.62 -10.53
C ASP A 344 -4.33 -20.17 -10.41
N PHE A 345 -3.88 -19.47 -9.36
CA PHE A 345 -4.05 -18.03 -9.23
C PHE A 345 -2.83 -17.31 -9.81
N PRO A 346 -3.01 -16.32 -10.70
CA PRO A 346 -1.89 -15.54 -11.21
C PRO A 346 -1.30 -14.68 -10.09
N ALA A 347 -0.01 -14.89 -9.82
CA ALA A 347 0.82 -13.99 -9.04
C ALA A 347 1.22 -12.81 -9.94
N GLU A 348 0.73 -11.61 -9.65
CA GLU A 348 1.44 -10.34 -9.86
C GLU A 348 0.55 -9.15 -9.43
N SER A 349 0.72 -8.72 -8.17
CA SER A 349 0.41 -7.35 -7.77
C SER A 349 1.74 -6.61 -7.64
N SER A 350 2.12 -5.88 -8.68
CA SER A 350 3.41 -5.21 -8.78
C SER A 350 3.57 -4.10 -7.73
N TRP A 351 4.36 -4.39 -6.68
CA TRP A 351 5.11 -3.40 -5.91
C TRP A 351 6.54 -3.96 -5.76
N PRO A 352 7.58 -3.28 -6.26
CA PRO A 352 8.94 -3.81 -6.17
C PRO A 352 9.46 -3.70 -4.72
N VAL A 353 9.77 -4.87 -4.14
CA VAL A 353 10.59 -4.95 -2.93
C VAL A 353 12.00 -4.49 -3.29
N ALA A 354 12.41 -3.33 -2.77
CA ALA A 354 13.77 -2.83 -2.93
C ALA A 354 14.79 -3.89 -2.46
N ARG A 355 15.47 -4.53 -3.40
CA ARG A 355 16.69 -5.29 -3.11
C ARG A 355 17.78 -4.28 -2.75
N SER A 356 18.41 -4.53 -1.60
CA SER A 356 19.56 -3.82 -1.04
C SER A 356 20.53 -3.28 -2.12
N VAL A 357 20.67 -1.96 -2.18
CA VAL A 357 21.85 -1.30 -2.78
C VAL A 357 22.54 -0.50 -1.69
N GLY A 358 23.04 -1.23 -0.68
CA GLY A 358 24.12 -0.74 0.15
C GLY A 358 25.42 -0.84 -0.63
N LYS A 359 26.13 0.29 -0.75
CA LYS A 359 27.46 0.51 -1.38
C LYS A 359 27.44 1.03 -2.83
N MET A 360 27.05 2.29 -3.02
CA MET A 360 27.65 3.11 -4.09
C MET A 360 27.59 4.63 -3.85
N TRP A 361 27.63 5.06 -2.59
CA TRP A 361 27.74 6.47 -2.20
C TRP A 361 29.18 6.78 -1.82
N ASN A 362 30.02 7.16 -2.79
CA ASN A 362 31.24 7.97 -2.56
C ASN A 362 31.96 8.44 -3.84
N ARG A 363 31.23 8.75 -4.93
CA ARG A 363 31.90 9.20 -6.16
C ARG A 363 31.14 10.24 -6.97
N TRP A 364 30.49 11.21 -6.32
CA TRP A 364 30.00 12.44 -6.98
C TRP A 364 30.08 13.63 -6.00
N ARG A 365 31.30 13.93 -5.56
CA ARG A 365 31.71 15.26 -5.10
C ARG A 365 33.01 15.57 -5.82
N ASN A 366 32.89 16.22 -6.98
CA ASN A 366 33.82 17.18 -7.57
C ASN A 366 33.20 17.72 -8.86
#